data_AF-A0A4Y2UXJ9-F1
#
_entry.id   AF-A0A4Y2UXJ9-F1
#
_cell.length_a   1.000
_cell.length_b   1.000
_cell.length_c   1.000
_cell.angle_alpha   90.00
_cell.angle_beta   90.00
_cell.angle_gamma   90.00
#
_symmetry.space_group_name_H-M   'P 1'
#
loop_
_entity.id
_entity.type
_entity.pdbx_description
1 polymer ?
#
loop_
_entity_poly.entity_id
_entity_poly.type
_entity_poly.pdbx_seq_one_letter_code
_entity_poly.pdbx_strand_id
1 'polypeptide(L)'
;MNKSELNGSPHNMQQNYQDAMAMVRKFGKPDLFLTFTCNPSWFEVLNCMEGVQRPEDRPDIIIRVFNIKLKELLEGICKHGIFGTVLTYIYVIEFQKRDLPHAHILLTLDSESKIRTKDDIDKLRATEPVQVGKYSIDNRWVVPYNPWLLKKFNAHINVEVCASVKSVKYLYKYVYKGHDAASVKIQKEGALDHDEILSFVEGRYVSAPEAMWHLNKFNLSHKSHTVVHLAVHLPQQQPIVYQDGQEAQAIERAALRKTTLTSWFELNKNDPSAHNISYSDIPQYYMFDKSTTNWKKRQRGGQNVIGRLPVVSILDTERYYLRMLLLRKSGAISFDDILTINGLRCITFQQACQEYGLL
;
A
#
# COMPACT_ATOMS: atom_id res chain seq x y z
N MET A 1 20.31 10.26 -7.97
CA MET A 1 19.00 9.75 -7.49
C MET A 1 18.88 8.32 -7.99
N ASN A 2 18.79 7.32 -7.11
CA ASN A 2 18.68 5.94 -7.55
C ASN A 2 17.36 5.75 -8.31
N LYS A 3 17.41 5.29 -9.57
CA LYS A 3 16.22 5.07 -10.43
C LYS A 3 15.18 4.14 -9.76
N SER A 4 15.60 3.30 -8.81
CA SER A 4 14.75 2.40 -8.04
C SER A 4 13.81 3.10 -7.04
N GLU A 5 14.10 4.34 -6.61
CA GLU A 5 13.29 5.08 -5.62
C GLU A 5 12.23 5.99 -6.24
N LEU A 6 12.14 6.03 -7.58
CA LEU A 6 11.14 6.83 -8.28
C LEU A 6 9.72 6.30 -8.04
N ASN A 7 8.77 7.21 -7.86
CA ASN A 7 7.34 6.88 -7.83
C ASN A 7 6.92 6.21 -9.14
N GLY A 8 6.42 4.97 -9.03
CA GLY A 8 6.04 4.14 -10.18
C GLY A 8 7.13 3.22 -10.74
N SER A 9 8.33 3.13 -10.12
CA SER A 9 9.34 2.13 -10.51
C SER A 9 8.86 0.70 -10.17
N PRO A 10 9.34 -0.36 -10.87
CA PRO A 10 9.04 -1.75 -10.51
C PRO A 10 9.38 -2.09 -9.06
N HIS A 11 10.49 -1.55 -8.55
CA HIS A 11 10.89 -1.72 -7.16
C HIS A 11 9.91 -1.07 -6.19
N ASN A 12 9.51 0.17 -6.44
CA ASN A 12 8.56 0.89 -5.60
C ASN A 12 7.18 0.21 -5.59
N MET A 13 6.70 -0.22 -6.75
CA MET A 13 5.45 -0.95 -6.84
C MET A 13 5.52 -2.26 -6.03
N GLN A 14 6.64 -2.99 -6.12
CA GLN A 14 6.86 -4.22 -5.33
C GLN A 14 6.85 -3.93 -3.82
N GLN A 15 7.48 -2.84 -3.38
CA GLN A 15 7.43 -2.43 -1.97
C GLN A 15 5.99 -2.12 -1.53
N ASN A 16 5.23 -1.39 -2.34
CA ASN A 16 3.84 -1.06 -2.02
C ASN A 16 2.95 -2.31 -1.91
N TYR A 17 3.14 -3.28 -2.80
CA TYR A 17 2.44 -4.56 -2.71
C TYR A 17 2.81 -5.30 -1.42
N GLN A 18 4.09 -5.37 -1.06
CA GLN A 18 4.52 -6.02 0.18
C GLN A 18 4.01 -5.30 1.44
N ASP A 19 3.92 -3.97 1.41
CA ASP A 19 3.32 -3.17 2.49
C ASP A 19 1.81 -3.49 2.64
N ALA A 20 1.07 -3.57 1.53
CA ALA A 20 -0.31 -4.02 1.55
C ALA A 20 -0.46 -5.43 2.11
N MET A 21 0.46 -6.33 1.77
CA MET A 21 0.48 -7.68 2.32
C MET A 21 0.79 -7.72 3.82
N ALA A 22 1.54 -6.76 4.37
CA ALA A 22 1.69 -6.64 5.83
C ALA A 22 0.38 -6.25 6.51
N MET A 23 -0.41 -5.37 5.89
CA MET A 23 -1.76 -5.04 6.37
C MET A 23 -2.68 -6.26 6.34
N VAL A 24 -2.64 -7.04 5.26
CA VAL A 24 -3.41 -8.30 5.16
C VAL A 24 -3.02 -9.32 6.22
N ARG A 25 -1.72 -9.44 6.52
CA ARG A 25 -1.25 -10.35 7.58
C ARG A 25 -1.75 -9.93 8.97
N LYS A 26 -1.86 -8.62 9.21
CA LYS A 26 -2.30 -8.08 10.51
C LYS A 26 -3.82 -8.10 10.67
N PHE A 27 -4.57 -7.70 9.66
CA PHE A 27 -6.02 -7.47 9.75
C PHE A 27 -6.86 -8.51 9.02
N GLY A 28 -6.23 -9.42 8.28
CA GLY A 28 -6.90 -10.40 7.43
C GLY A 28 -7.07 -9.92 5.99
N LYS A 29 -7.62 -10.80 5.16
CA LYS A 29 -7.93 -10.50 3.76
C LYS A 29 -8.96 -9.35 3.67
N PRO A 30 -8.93 -8.55 2.58
CA PRO A 30 -10.01 -7.60 2.30
C PRO A 30 -11.36 -8.31 2.26
N ASP A 31 -12.42 -7.55 2.53
CA ASP A 31 -13.81 -8.01 2.51
C ASP A 31 -14.60 -7.34 1.37
N LEU A 32 -14.30 -6.07 1.07
CA LEU A 32 -14.96 -5.29 0.02
C LEU A 32 -13.95 -4.71 -0.97
N PHE A 33 -14.33 -4.69 -2.25
CA PHE A 33 -13.66 -3.96 -3.33
C PHE A 33 -14.64 -2.95 -3.91
N LEU A 34 -14.26 -1.68 -3.89
CA LEU A 34 -15.07 -0.61 -4.44
C LEU A 34 -14.37 0.04 -5.62
N THR A 35 -15.16 0.44 -6.60
CA THR A 35 -14.69 1.33 -7.66
C THR A 35 -15.48 2.62 -7.62
N PHE A 36 -14.81 3.76 -7.73
CA PHE A 36 -15.42 5.09 -7.79
C PHE A 36 -14.96 5.83 -9.04
N THR A 37 -15.88 6.02 -9.99
CA THR A 37 -15.60 6.71 -11.25
C THR A 37 -15.98 8.18 -11.15
N CYS A 38 -15.10 9.06 -11.63
CA CYS A 38 -15.40 10.49 -11.77
C CYS A 38 -16.62 10.72 -12.67
N ASN A 39 -17.49 11.65 -12.25
CA ASN A 39 -18.56 12.18 -13.08
C ASN A 39 -18.23 13.62 -13.50
N PRO A 40 -17.94 13.90 -14.78
CA PRO A 40 -17.68 15.26 -15.25
C PRO A 40 -18.91 16.18 -15.16
N SER A 41 -20.11 15.61 -15.01
CA SER A 41 -21.38 16.34 -14.88
C SER A 41 -21.74 16.68 -13.42
N TRP A 42 -20.81 16.54 -12.47
CA TRP A 42 -21.03 17.04 -11.11
C TRP A 42 -21.33 18.54 -11.13
N PHE A 43 -22.27 18.97 -10.30
CA PHE A 43 -22.67 20.38 -10.21
C PHE A 43 -21.48 21.29 -9.90
N GLU A 44 -20.57 20.85 -9.03
CA GLU A 44 -19.35 21.58 -8.66
C GLU A 44 -18.38 21.74 -9.82
N VAL A 45 -18.38 20.83 -10.80
CA VAL A 45 -17.58 20.95 -12.02
C VAL A 45 -18.27 21.93 -12.97
N LEU A 46 -19.55 21.71 -13.25
CA LEU A 46 -20.32 22.52 -14.21
C LEU A 46 -20.42 23.99 -13.80
N ASN A 47 -20.53 24.27 -12.50
CA ASN A 47 -20.60 25.62 -11.96
C ASN A 47 -19.27 26.40 -12.08
N CYS A 48 -18.17 25.72 -12.44
CA CYS A 48 -16.88 26.35 -12.68
C CYS A 48 -16.55 26.49 -14.18
N MET A 49 -17.47 26.11 -15.08
CA MET A 49 -17.30 26.27 -16.52
C MET A 49 -17.70 27.68 -16.93
N GLU A 50 -16.90 28.32 -17.79
CA GLU A 50 -17.20 29.65 -18.33
C GLU A 50 -17.46 29.59 -19.83
N GLY A 51 -18.50 30.31 -20.29
CA GLY A 51 -18.85 30.40 -21.70
C GLY A 51 -19.15 29.04 -22.33
N VAL A 52 -18.33 28.62 -23.30
CA VAL A 52 -18.48 27.37 -24.06
C VAL A 52 -17.53 26.25 -23.58
N GLN A 53 -16.83 26.45 -22.45
CA GLN A 53 -15.95 25.43 -21.89
C GLN A 53 -16.73 24.17 -21.53
N ARG A 54 -16.13 23.02 -21.82
CA ARG A 54 -16.63 21.72 -21.38
C ARG A 54 -15.74 21.19 -20.24
N PRO A 55 -16.24 20.27 -19.40
CA PRO A 55 -15.44 19.68 -18.33
C PRO A 55 -14.10 19.10 -18.81
N GLU A 56 -14.07 18.51 -20.00
CA GLU A 56 -12.85 17.90 -20.57
C GLU A 56 -11.74 18.94 -20.82
N ASP A 57 -12.13 20.21 -21.02
CA ASP A 57 -11.20 21.32 -21.26
C ASP A 57 -10.60 21.85 -19.94
N ARG A 58 -11.11 21.41 -18.77
CA ARG A 58 -10.71 21.84 -17.42
C ARG A 58 -10.30 20.69 -16.50
N PRO A 59 -9.22 19.96 -16.83
CA PRO A 59 -8.73 18.84 -16.04
C PRO A 59 -8.35 19.25 -14.60
N ASP A 60 -7.93 20.50 -14.40
CA ASP A 60 -7.61 21.08 -13.09
C ASP A 60 -8.81 21.12 -12.13
N ILE A 61 -10.01 21.38 -12.66
CA ILE A 61 -11.26 21.37 -11.88
C ILE A 61 -11.69 19.92 -11.62
N ILE A 62 -11.72 19.08 -12.66
CA ILE A 62 -12.14 17.68 -12.55
C ILE A 62 -11.37 16.95 -11.45
N ILE A 63 -10.04 17.02 -11.46
CA ILE A 63 -9.20 16.31 -10.48
C ILE A 63 -9.39 16.82 -9.06
N ARG A 64 -9.64 18.13 -8.88
CA ARG A 64 -9.90 18.73 -7.56
C ARG A 64 -11.24 18.27 -7.01
N VAL A 65 -12.30 18.36 -7.80
CA VAL A 65 -13.65 17.92 -7.40
C VAL A 65 -13.64 16.42 -7.11
N PHE A 66 -13.02 15.61 -7.97
CA PHE A 66 -12.88 14.17 -7.72
C PHE A 66 -12.15 13.87 -6.41
N ASN A 67 -11.03 14.53 -6.13
CA ASN A 67 -10.29 14.34 -4.88
C ASN A 67 -11.12 14.74 -3.64
N ILE A 68 -11.94 15.79 -3.74
CA ILE A 68 -12.87 16.18 -2.67
C ILE A 68 -13.94 15.09 -2.46
N LYS A 69 -14.59 14.63 -3.53
CA LYS A 69 -15.62 13.59 -3.46
C LYS A 69 -15.06 12.25 -2.97
N LEU A 70 -13.84 11.90 -3.35
CA LEU A 70 -13.16 10.70 -2.85
C LEU A 70 -12.91 10.79 -1.34
N LYS A 71 -12.47 11.95 -0.84
CA LYS A 71 -12.28 12.18 0.61
C LYS A 71 -13.61 12.08 1.35
N GLU A 72 -14.67 12.66 0.81
CA GLU A 72 -16.03 12.57 1.38
C GLU A 72 -16.51 11.11 1.42
N LEU A 73 -16.28 10.34 0.35
CA LEU A 73 -16.60 8.91 0.31
C LEU A 73 -15.82 8.13 1.39
N LEU A 74 -14.50 8.34 1.48
CA LEU A 74 -13.66 7.67 2.48
C LEU A 74 -14.06 8.05 3.92
N GLU A 75 -14.43 9.31 4.15
CA GLU A 75 -14.96 9.76 5.45
C GLU A 75 -16.28 9.08 5.80
N GLY A 76 -17.21 9.00 4.85
CA GLY A 76 -18.43 8.22 4.99
C GLY A 76 -18.17 6.76 5.37
N ILE A 77 -17.25 6.12 4.65
CA ILE A 77 -16.90 4.72 4.84
C ILE A 77 -16.24 4.50 6.21
N CYS A 78 -15.28 5.33 6.58
CA CYS A 78 -14.42 5.08 7.74
C CYS A 78 -14.95 5.68 9.05
N LYS A 79 -15.71 6.78 8.99
CA LYS A 79 -16.22 7.47 10.20
C LYS A 79 -17.72 7.33 10.40
N HIS A 80 -18.49 7.31 9.31
CA HIS A 80 -19.95 7.21 9.39
C HIS A 80 -20.47 5.77 9.25
N GLY A 81 -19.56 4.80 9.10
CA GLY A 81 -19.90 3.38 9.15
C GLY A 81 -20.83 2.91 8.03
N ILE A 82 -20.71 3.48 6.82
CA ILE A 82 -21.53 3.08 5.65
C ILE A 82 -21.55 1.55 5.46
N PHE A 83 -20.41 0.90 5.73
CA PHE A 83 -20.22 -0.55 5.64
C PHE A 83 -19.91 -1.20 6.99
N GLY A 84 -20.21 -0.52 8.10
CA GLY A 84 -19.75 -0.88 9.44
C GLY A 84 -18.33 -0.40 9.74
N THR A 85 -17.68 -1.04 10.69
CA THR A 85 -16.36 -0.65 11.19
C THR A 85 -15.25 -1.12 10.25
N VAL A 86 -14.51 -0.16 9.69
CA VAL A 86 -13.37 -0.42 8.80
C VAL A 86 -12.09 -0.51 9.63
N LEU A 87 -11.46 -1.69 9.67
CA LEU A 87 -10.16 -1.88 10.30
C LEU A 87 -9.05 -1.25 9.46
N THR A 88 -9.08 -1.45 8.14
CA THR A 88 -8.07 -0.88 7.25
C THR A 88 -8.59 -0.70 5.83
N TYR A 89 -8.01 0.25 5.09
CA TYR A 89 -8.29 0.43 3.67
C TYR A 89 -7.02 0.74 2.87
N ILE A 90 -7.07 0.42 1.58
CA ILE A 90 -6.05 0.74 0.59
C ILE A 90 -6.76 1.26 -0.64
N TYR A 91 -6.31 2.36 -1.23
CA TYR A 91 -6.81 2.79 -2.53
C TYR A 91 -5.70 3.07 -3.53
N VAL A 92 -6.06 2.96 -4.80
CA VAL A 92 -5.24 3.34 -5.96
C VAL A 92 -6.11 4.16 -6.91
N ILE A 93 -5.53 5.20 -7.50
CA ILE A 93 -6.13 6.02 -8.54
C ILE A 93 -5.53 5.60 -9.88
N GLU A 94 -6.41 5.32 -10.83
CA GLU A 94 -6.11 5.04 -12.23
C GLU A 94 -6.81 6.10 -13.09
N PHE A 95 -6.21 6.50 -14.21
CA PHE A 95 -6.85 7.34 -15.22
C PHE A 95 -7.33 6.45 -16.36
N GLN A 96 -8.65 6.26 -16.49
CA GLN A 96 -9.26 5.34 -17.47
C GLN A 96 -9.34 5.98 -18.87
N LYS A 97 -9.88 5.27 -19.88
CA LYS A 97 -9.85 5.57 -21.34
C LYS A 97 -10.48 6.90 -21.86
N ARG A 98 -10.59 7.94 -21.02
CA ARG A 98 -10.80 9.37 -21.38
C ARG A 98 -10.07 10.29 -20.39
N ASP A 99 -9.06 9.74 -19.72
CA ASP A 99 -8.25 10.36 -18.69
C ASP A 99 -9.02 10.84 -17.45
N LEU A 100 -10.24 10.37 -17.23
CA LEU A 100 -10.97 10.64 -16.00
C LEU A 100 -10.43 9.79 -14.84
N PRO A 101 -10.27 10.38 -13.64
CA PRO A 101 -9.77 9.66 -12.49
C PRO A 101 -10.80 8.63 -12.01
N HIS A 102 -10.27 7.49 -11.60
CA HIS A 102 -11.04 6.34 -11.13
C HIS A 102 -10.31 5.74 -9.92
N ALA A 103 -11.02 5.57 -8.80
CA ALA A 103 -10.44 4.99 -7.59
C ALA A 103 -10.85 3.53 -7.44
N HIS A 104 -9.87 2.67 -7.19
CA HIS A 104 -10.06 1.29 -6.73
C HIS A 104 -9.72 1.24 -5.24
N ILE A 105 -10.65 0.76 -4.41
CA ILE A 105 -10.54 0.81 -2.94
C ILE A 105 -10.78 -0.60 -2.38
N LEU A 106 -9.86 -1.10 -1.56
CA LEU A 106 -10.04 -2.30 -0.75
C LEU A 106 -10.33 -1.92 0.69
N LEU A 107 -11.33 -2.58 1.29
CA LEU A 107 -11.67 -2.44 2.70
C LEU A 107 -11.53 -3.79 3.42
N THR A 108 -11.00 -3.76 4.64
CA THR A 108 -11.07 -4.86 5.59
C THR A 108 -11.92 -4.41 6.77
N LEU A 109 -12.97 -5.17 7.05
CA LEU A 109 -13.97 -4.90 8.08
C LEU A 109 -13.67 -5.68 9.36
N ASP A 110 -14.14 -5.15 10.49
CA ASP A 110 -14.08 -5.87 11.77
C ASP A 110 -14.97 -7.12 11.78
N SER A 111 -14.86 -7.94 12.82
CA SER A 111 -15.57 -9.23 12.90
C SER A 111 -17.10 -9.10 12.93
N GLU A 112 -17.63 -7.99 13.42
CA GLU A 112 -19.07 -7.74 13.55
C GLU A 112 -19.67 -7.24 12.25
N SER A 113 -18.88 -6.50 11.46
CA SER A 113 -19.27 -5.94 10.17
C SER A 113 -19.01 -6.88 8.99
N LYS A 114 -18.49 -8.09 9.23
CA LYS A 114 -18.22 -9.06 8.15
C LYS A 114 -19.51 -9.53 7.49
N ILE A 115 -19.49 -9.54 6.16
CA ILE A 115 -20.55 -10.07 5.31
C ILE A 115 -20.45 -11.59 5.31
N ARG A 116 -21.44 -12.27 5.91
CA ARG A 116 -21.44 -13.74 6.06
C ARG A 116 -22.63 -14.41 5.40
N THR A 117 -23.75 -13.71 5.33
CA THR A 117 -25.02 -14.25 4.86
C THR A 117 -25.46 -13.58 3.57
N LYS A 118 -26.43 -14.20 2.89
CA LYS A 118 -27.11 -13.58 1.76
C LYS A 118 -27.80 -12.28 2.19
N ASP A 119 -28.43 -12.27 3.36
CA ASP A 119 -29.13 -11.08 3.88
C ASP A 119 -28.16 -9.91 4.10
N ASP A 120 -26.92 -10.16 4.49
CA ASP A 120 -25.89 -9.11 4.61
C ASP A 120 -25.53 -8.52 3.24
N ILE A 121 -25.49 -9.34 2.19
CA ILE A 121 -25.28 -8.88 0.81
C ILE A 121 -26.49 -8.07 0.35
N ASP A 122 -27.69 -8.53 0.67
CA ASP A 122 -28.95 -7.87 0.31
C ASP A 122 -29.14 -6.54 1.05
N LYS A 123 -28.52 -6.33 2.23
CA LYS A 123 -28.49 -5.01 2.91
C LYS A 123 -27.56 -4.00 2.21
N LEU A 124 -26.54 -4.48 1.51
CA LEU A 124 -25.56 -3.63 0.82
C LEU A 124 -26.03 -3.17 -0.57
N ARG A 125 -27.06 -3.84 -1.10
CA ARG A 125 -27.63 -3.66 -2.44
C ARG A 125 -29.09 -3.25 -2.29
N ALA A 126 -29.63 -2.42 -3.17
CA ALA A 126 -31.09 -2.41 -3.26
C ALA A 126 -31.56 -3.69 -3.91
N THR A 127 -32.55 -4.34 -3.28
CA THR A 127 -33.20 -5.56 -3.74
C THR A 127 -34.60 -5.32 -4.27
N GLU A 128 -35.07 -4.07 -4.31
CA GLU A 128 -36.42 -3.77 -4.76
C GLU A 128 -36.52 -3.92 -6.29
N PRO A 129 -37.46 -4.76 -6.78
CA PRO A 129 -37.73 -4.87 -8.21
C PRO A 129 -38.23 -3.54 -8.76
N VAL A 130 -37.64 -3.10 -9.88
CA VAL A 130 -38.01 -1.85 -10.55
C VAL A 130 -38.94 -2.17 -11.72
N GLN A 131 -40.07 -1.47 -11.81
CA GLN A 131 -40.95 -1.55 -12.97
C GLN A 131 -40.41 -0.68 -14.10
N VAL A 132 -40.03 -1.31 -15.22
CA VAL A 132 -39.63 -0.62 -16.45
C VAL A 132 -40.69 -0.92 -17.51
N GLY A 133 -41.63 0.01 -17.69
CA GLY A 133 -42.80 -0.19 -18.53
C GLY A 133 -43.70 -1.30 -17.98
N LYS A 134 -43.86 -2.39 -18.73
CA LYS A 134 -44.65 -3.58 -18.33
C LYS A 134 -43.81 -4.68 -17.68
N TYR A 135 -42.50 -4.48 -17.54
CA TYR A 135 -41.59 -5.50 -17.06
C TYR A 135 -41.15 -5.20 -15.62
N SER A 136 -41.36 -6.18 -14.74
CA SER A 136 -40.75 -6.19 -13.41
C SER A 136 -39.31 -6.69 -13.55
N ILE A 137 -38.35 -5.77 -13.43
CA ILE A 137 -36.92 -6.10 -13.50
C ILE A 137 -36.41 -6.27 -12.07
N ASP A 138 -35.78 -7.40 -11.81
CA ASP A 138 -35.07 -7.67 -10.56
C ASP A 138 -33.56 -7.81 -10.78
N ASN A 139 -32.81 -7.97 -9.69
CA ASN A 139 -31.36 -8.06 -9.70
C ASN A 139 -30.80 -9.30 -10.44
N ARG A 140 -31.64 -10.20 -10.97
CA ARG A 140 -31.16 -11.28 -11.85
C ARG A 140 -30.71 -10.75 -13.21
N TRP A 141 -31.15 -9.55 -13.58
CA TRP A 141 -30.89 -8.92 -14.89
C TRP A 141 -30.02 -7.66 -14.81
N VAL A 142 -29.73 -7.16 -13.61
CA VAL A 142 -29.00 -5.90 -13.39
C VAL A 142 -27.83 -6.15 -12.45
N VAL A 143 -26.66 -5.56 -12.77
CA VAL A 143 -25.50 -5.61 -11.88
C VAL A 143 -25.88 -4.97 -10.54
N PRO A 144 -25.75 -5.69 -9.42
CA PRO A 144 -26.17 -5.17 -8.12
C PRO A 144 -25.43 -3.87 -7.76
N TYR A 145 -26.18 -2.86 -7.32
CA TYR A 145 -25.64 -1.53 -7.02
C TYR A 145 -26.12 -1.03 -5.65
N ASN A 146 -25.44 -0.01 -5.12
CA ASN A 146 -25.84 0.66 -3.88
C ASN A 146 -26.51 2.01 -4.22
N PRO A 147 -27.85 2.12 -4.23
CA PRO A 147 -28.54 3.33 -4.66
C PRO A 147 -28.22 4.54 -3.82
N TRP A 148 -28.00 4.35 -2.51
CA TRP A 148 -27.67 5.46 -1.63
C TRP A 148 -26.34 6.09 -2.04
N LEU A 149 -25.31 5.28 -2.33
CA LEU A 149 -24.02 5.75 -2.81
C LEU A 149 -24.13 6.42 -4.18
N LEU A 150 -24.83 5.79 -5.13
CA LEU A 150 -25.03 6.39 -6.46
C LEU A 150 -25.75 7.73 -6.38
N LYS A 151 -26.82 7.83 -5.57
CA LYS A 151 -27.60 9.06 -5.40
C LYS A 151 -26.83 10.14 -4.65
N LYS A 152 -26.14 9.78 -3.55
CA LYS A 152 -25.38 10.73 -2.74
C LYS A 152 -24.24 11.35 -3.54
N PHE A 153 -23.48 10.52 -4.25
CA PHE A 153 -22.30 10.98 -4.98
C PHE A 153 -22.58 11.35 -6.43
N ASN A 154 -23.78 11.10 -6.96
CA ASN A 154 -24.13 11.26 -8.38
C ASN A 154 -23.01 10.76 -9.29
N ALA A 155 -22.56 9.53 -9.09
CA ALA A 155 -21.41 8.95 -9.78
C ALA A 155 -21.49 7.43 -9.78
N HIS A 156 -20.78 6.80 -10.71
CA HIS A 156 -20.76 5.35 -10.81
C HIS A 156 -19.88 4.75 -9.70
N ILE A 157 -20.53 4.10 -8.73
CA ILE A 157 -19.91 3.40 -7.61
C ILE A 157 -20.33 1.94 -7.64
N ASN A 158 -19.36 1.04 -7.71
CA ASN A 158 -19.58 -0.39 -7.62
C ASN A 158 -19.03 -0.91 -6.29
N VAL A 159 -19.70 -1.90 -5.70
CA VAL A 159 -19.32 -2.53 -4.44
C VAL A 159 -19.35 -4.05 -4.62
N GLU A 160 -18.18 -4.66 -4.57
CA GLU A 160 -17.99 -6.10 -4.72
C GLU A 160 -17.55 -6.71 -3.39
N VAL A 161 -18.14 -7.84 -3.03
CA VAL A 161 -17.65 -8.65 -1.91
C VAL A 161 -16.44 -9.43 -2.39
N CYS A 162 -15.27 -9.11 -1.86
CA CYS A 162 -14.01 -9.67 -2.31
C CYS A 162 -13.32 -10.38 -1.14
N ALA A 163 -13.62 -11.67 -0.92
CA ALA A 163 -13.09 -12.41 0.24
C ALA A 163 -11.78 -13.15 -0.08
N SER A 164 -10.85 -12.51 -0.80
CA SER A 164 -9.60 -13.12 -1.26
C SER A 164 -8.41 -12.17 -1.25
N VAL A 165 -7.24 -12.71 -0.94
CA VAL A 165 -5.95 -12.02 -1.08
C VAL A 165 -5.66 -11.68 -2.55
N LYS A 166 -6.28 -12.40 -3.50
CA LYS A 166 -6.18 -12.11 -4.94
C LYS A 166 -6.64 -10.69 -5.29
N SER A 167 -7.57 -10.12 -4.51
CA SER A 167 -8.03 -8.74 -4.71
C SER A 167 -6.93 -7.71 -4.49
N VAL A 168 -5.95 -7.98 -3.61
CA VAL A 168 -4.77 -7.11 -3.44
C VAL A 168 -3.90 -7.15 -4.70
N LYS A 169 -3.64 -8.35 -5.23
CA LYS A 169 -2.92 -8.49 -6.51
C LYS A 169 -3.66 -7.78 -7.64
N TYR A 170 -5.00 -7.85 -7.64
CA TYR A 170 -5.84 -7.17 -8.61
C TYR A 170 -5.79 -5.65 -8.48
N LEU A 171 -5.87 -5.10 -7.26
CA LEU A 171 -5.72 -3.66 -7.02
C LEU A 171 -4.36 -3.17 -7.56
N TYR A 172 -3.30 -3.89 -7.26
CA TYR A 172 -1.97 -3.52 -7.73
C TYR A 172 -1.76 -3.77 -9.22
N LYS A 173 -2.53 -4.65 -9.87
CA LYS A 173 -2.51 -4.77 -11.34
C LYS A 173 -2.76 -3.41 -12.01
N TYR A 174 -3.63 -2.57 -11.45
CA TYR A 174 -3.90 -1.22 -11.98
C TYR A 174 -2.74 -0.24 -11.76
N VAL A 175 -1.88 -0.49 -10.78
CA VAL A 175 -0.60 0.23 -10.61
C VAL A 175 0.44 -0.31 -11.59
N TYR A 176 0.50 -1.63 -11.77
CA TYR A 176 1.53 -2.35 -12.55
C TYR A 176 1.27 -2.44 -14.05
N LYS A 177 0.09 -2.03 -14.54
CA LYS A 177 -0.27 -2.18 -15.96
C LYS A 177 0.66 -1.40 -16.91
N GLY A 178 1.53 -0.56 -16.36
CA GLY A 178 2.39 0.34 -17.12
C GLY A 178 1.59 1.54 -17.60
N HIS A 179 2.30 2.59 -17.97
CA HIS A 179 1.68 3.73 -18.63
C HIS A 179 1.74 3.47 -20.12
N ASP A 180 0.80 4.04 -20.87
CA ASP A 180 0.91 4.03 -22.32
C ASP A 180 2.26 4.67 -22.69
N ALA A 181 3.07 3.94 -23.47
CA ALA A 181 4.41 4.36 -23.86
C ALA A 181 4.48 4.45 -25.38
N ALA A 182 5.10 5.52 -25.86
CA ALA A 182 5.38 5.70 -27.28
C ALA A 182 6.89 5.68 -27.48
N SER A 183 7.36 4.87 -28.43
CA SER A 183 8.74 4.91 -28.87
C SER A 183 8.86 5.91 -30.01
N VAL A 184 9.68 6.94 -29.81
CA VAL A 184 9.92 8.01 -30.79
C VAL A 184 11.33 7.86 -31.34
N LYS A 185 11.46 7.73 -32.67
CA LYS A 185 12.75 7.73 -33.36
C LYS A 185 13.15 9.18 -33.69
N ILE A 186 14.29 9.64 -33.19
CA ILE A 186 14.83 10.97 -33.53
C ILE A 186 15.89 10.79 -34.62
N GLN A 187 15.55 11.11 -35.88
CA GLN A 187 16.53 11.20 -36.96
C GLN A 187 17.11 12.61 -37.03
N LYS A 188 18.45 12.74 -36.96
CA LYS A 188 19.14 13.96 -37.37
C LYS A 188 19.42 13.90 -38.87
N GLU A 189 19.02 14.90 -39.63
CA GLU A 189 19.43 15.01 -41.03
C GLU A 189 20.96 15.18 -41.12
N GLY A 190 21.61 14.31 -41.90
CA GLY A 190 23.00 14.49 -42.34
C GLY A 190 24.11 13.82 -41.52
N ALA A 191 23.83 13.04 -40.46
CA ALA A 191 24.86 12.32 -39.72
C ALA A 191 24.73 10.79 -39.86
N LEU A 192 25.77 10.15 -40.42
CA LEU A 192 25.98 8.70 -40.50
C LEU A 192 26.44 8.12 -39.14
N ASP A 193 25.88 8.60 -38.03
CA ASP A 193 26.19 8.06 -36.71
C ASP A 193 25.03 7.18 -36.25
N HIS A 194 25.15 5.88 -36.54
CA HIS A 194 24.08 4.89 -36.43
C HIS A 194 24.11 4.22 -35.05
N ASP A 195 23.97 5.00 -33.98
CA ASP A 195 23.79 4.45 -32.63
C ASP A 195 22.31 4.06 -32.42
N GLU A 196 22.00 2.78 -32.58
CA GLU A 196 20.65 2.23 -32.41
C GLU A 196 20.07 2.48 -31.00
N ILE A 197 20.89 2.62 -29.95
CA ILE A 197 20.43 2.81 -28.57
C ILE A 197 20.05 4.28 -28.32
N LEU A 198 20.79 5.22 -28.91
CA LEU A 198 20.49 6.66 -28.81
C LEU A 198 19.40 7.12 -29.79
N SER A 199 19.06 6.31 -30.79
CA SER A 199 18.09 6.64 -31.84
C SER A 199 16.63 6.57 -31.40
N PHE A 200 16.31 5.94 -30.27
CA PHE A 200 14.96 5.75 -29.78
C PHE A 200 14.79 6.36 -28.38
N VAL A 201 13.77 7.21 -28.23
CA VAL A 201 13.32 7.71 -26.93
C VAL A 201 12.01 7.02 -26.59
N GLU A 202 12.00 6.25 -25.50
CA GLU A 202 10.76 5.71 -24.93
C GLU A 202 10.14 6.79 -24.03
N GLY A 203 9.05 7.39 -24.51
CA GLY A 203 8.30 8.42 -23.82
C GLY A 203 7.08 7.83 -23.12
N ARG A 204 6.89 8.18 -21.84
CA ARG A 204 5.66 7.89 -21.11
C ARG A 204 4.58 8.91 -21.50
N TYR A 205 3.44 8.44 -21.95
CA TYR A 205 2.24 9.27 -22.05
C TYR A 205 1.72 9.57 -20.63
N VAL A 206 1.49 10.85 -20.37
CA VAL A 206 0.85 11.35 -19.15
C VAL A 206 -0.26 12.26 -19.62
N SER A 207 -1.50 11.93 -19.28
CA SER A 207 -2.64 12.73 -19.68
C SER A 207 -2.72 14.05 -18.91
N ALA A 208 -3.48 15.02 -19.42
CA ALA A 208 -3.63 16.30 -18.74
C ALA A 208 -4.20 16.17 -17.31
N PRO A 209 -5.25 15.35 -17.05
CA PRO A 209 -5.71 15.05 -15.68
C PRO A 209 -4.63 14.39 -14.80
N GLU A 210 -3.89 13.40 -15.31
CA GLU A 210 -2.81 12.75 -14.56
C GLU A 210 -1.69 13.73 -14.21
N ALA A 211 -1.27 14.56 -15.18
CA ALA A 211 -0.27 15.61 -14.96
C ALA A 211 -0.74 16.61 -13.90
N MET A 212 -1.99 17.06 -13.97
CA MET A 212 -2.57 17.96 -12.97
C MET A 212 -2.64 17.32 -11.59
N TRP A 213 -2.96 16.01 -11.51
CA TRP A 213 -2.94 15.26 -10.25
C TRP A 213 -1.55 15.29 -9.60
N HIS A 214 -0.50 15.06 -10.40
CA HIS A 214 0.89 15.13 -9.95
C HIS A 214 1.31 16.54 -9.52
N LEU A 215 0.96 17.57 -10.30
CA LEU A 215 1.26 18.97 -9.98
C LEU A 215 0.63 19.42 -8.65
N ASN A 216 -0.60 18.95 -8.38
CA ASN A 216 -1.28 19.20 -7.10
C ASN A 216 -0.77 18.29 -5.96
N LYS A 217 0.21 17.41 -6.23
CA LYS A 217 0.78 16.44 -5.27
C LYS A 217 -0.28 15.56 -4.62
N PHE A 218 -1.33 15.21 -5.36
CA PHE A 218 -2.33 14.27 -4.89
C PHE A 218 -1.78 12.84 -4.92
N ASN A 219 -2.20 12.03 -3.96
CA ASN A 219 -1.70 10.66 -3.82
C ASN A 219 -2.37 9.74 -4.86
N LEU A 220 -1.58 9.10 -5.73
CA LEU A 220 -2.08 8.05 -6.63
C LEU A 220 -2.40 6.75 -5.90
N SER A 221 -1.84 6.54 -4.71
CA SER A 221 -2.20 5.42 -3.87
C SER A 221 -2.07 5.79 -2.41
N HIS A 222 -2.85 5.14 -1.56
CA HIS A 222 -2.81 5.37 -0.14
C HIS A 222 -3.13 4.09 0.63
N LYS A 223 -2.58 4.01 1.83
CA LYS A 223 -2.81 2.95 2.80
C LYS A 223 -3.17 3.62 4.11
N SER A 224 -4.23 3.17 4.76
CA SER A 224 -4.67 3.76 6.03
C SER A 224 -3.66 3.57 7.17
N HIS A 225 -2.74 2.62 7.00
CA HIS A 225 -1.67 2.32 7.95
C HIS A 225 -0.30 2.67 7.41
N THR A 226 0.55 3.22 8.27
CA THR A 226 1.98 3.40 7.98
C THR A 226 2.71 2.09 8.20
N VAL A 227 3.45 1.61 7.20
CA VAL A 227 4.28 0.41 7.31
C VAL A 227 5.73 0.81 7.54
N VAL A 228 6.29 0.40 8.68
CA VAL A 228 7.69 0.60 9.05
C VAL A 228 8.49 -0.64 8.70
N HIS A 229 9.51 -0.49 7.86
CA HIS A 229 10.34 -1.61 7.43
C HIS A 229 11.35 -1.95 8.52
N LEU A 230 11.35 -3.21 8.93
CA LEU A 230 12.21 -3.72 9.99
C LEU A 230 13.31 -4.58 9.39
N ALA A 231 14.56 -4.24 9.69
CA ALA A 231 15.74 -4.96 9.26
C ALA A 231 15.74 -6.41 9.78
N VAL A 232 16.15 -7.33 8.91
CA VAL A 232 16.43 -8.73 9.26
C VAL A 232 17.73 -9.09 8.57
N HIS A 233 18.76 -9.32 9.38
CA HIS A 233 20.09 -9.70 8.90
C HIS A 233 20.77 -10.55 9.97
N LEU A 234 21.73 -11.37 9.55
CA LEU A 234 22.58 -12.13 10.46
C LEU A 234 23.61 -11.20 11.12
N PRO A 235 24.29 -11.64 12.20
CA PRO A 235 25.42 -10.91 12.77
C PRO A 235 26.41 -10.50 11.68
N GLN A 236 26.82 -9.22 11.69
CA GLN A 236 27.78 -8.63 10.74
C GLN A 236 27.41 -8.73 9.24
N GLN A 237 26.16 -9.07 8.91
CA GLN A 237 25.67 -9.15 7.53
C GLN A 237 24.61 -8.09 7.21
N GLN A 238 24.76 -6.88 7.77
CA GLN A 238 23.88 -5.76 7.45
C GLN A 238 23.97 -5.41 5.95
N PRO A 239 22.84 -5.13 5.27
CA PRO A 239 22.88 -4.60 3.92
C PRO A 239 23.47 -3.18 3.92
N ILE A 240 24.44 -2.93 3.06
CA ILE A 240 25.07 -1.61 2.86
C ILE A 240 24.73 -1.13 1.45
N VAL A 241 24.14 0.06 1.36
CA VAL A 241 23.91 0.74 0.09
C VAL A 241 25.00 1.79 -0.11
N TYR A 242 25.67 1.74 -1.25
CA TYR A 242 26.74 2.66 -1.61
C TYR A 242 26.53 3.19 -3.04
N GLN A 243 27.25 4.25 -3.36
CA GLN A 243 27.42 4.70 -4.75
C GLN A 243 28.76 4.19 -5.23
N ASP A 244 28.84 3.79 -6.50
CA ASP A 244 30.08 3.31 -7.12
C ASP A 244 31.24 4.29 -6.84
N GLY A 245 32.36 3.77 -6.34
CA GLY A 245 33.52 4.54 -5.92
C GLY A 245 33.47 5.11 -4.51
N GLN A 246 32.40 4.88 -3.74
CA GLN A 246 32.25 5.28 -2.34
C GLN A 246 32.08 4.10 -1.38
N GLU A 247 32.57 2.92 -1.75
CA GLU A 247 32.42 1.66 -1.01
C GLU A 247 33.01 1.78 0.41
N ALA A 248 34.25 2.24 0.52
CA ALA A 248 34.96 2.36 1.80
C ALA A 248 34.22 3.29 2.77
N GLN A 249 33.80 4.47 2.29
CA GLN A 249 33.03 5.44 3.09
C GLN A 249 31.65 4.88 3.49
N ALA A 250 31.03 4.05 2.64
CA ALA A 250 29.77 3.41 2.98
C ALA A 250 29.94 2.36 4.10
N ILE A 251 31.06 1.61 4.09
CA ILE A 251 31.40 0.67 5.15
C ILE A 251 31.63 1.40 6.48
N GLU A 252 32.43 2.47 6.48
CA GLU A 252 32.68 3.28 7.68
C GLU A 252 31.38 3.86 8.26
N ARG A 253 30.50 4.41 7.39
CA ARG A 253 29.19 4.91 7.81
C ARG A 253 28.29 3.80 8.34
N ALA A 254 28.32 2.61 7.73
CA ALA A 254 27.52 1.47 8.17
C ALA A 254 27.98 0.95 9.54
N ALA A 255 29.29 0.96 9.82
CA ALA A 255 29.84 0.54 11.10
C ALA A 255 29.34 1.41 12.27
N LEU A 256 29.07 2.69 12.03
CA LEU A 256 28.55 3.64 13.03
C LEU A 256 27.03 3.63 13.15
N ARG A 257 26.30 3.09 12.16
CA ARG A 257 24.84 3.16 12.12
C ARG A 257 24.20 1.86 12.59
N LYS A 258 23.26 2.00 13.50
CA LYS A 258 22.46 0.88 13.98
C LYS A 258 21.28 0.63 13.04
N THR A 259 20.96 -0.64 12.83
CA THR A 259 19.74 -1.04 12.13
C THR A 259 18.57 -1.02 13.09
N THR A 260 17.34 -1.04 12.58
CA THR A 260 16.14 -1.16 13.43
C THR A 260 16.19 -2.39 14.34
N LEU A 261 16.91 -3.45 13.95
CA LEU A 261 17.08 -4.69 14.71
C LEU A 261 18.08 -4.52 15.85
N THR A 262 19.29 -4.01 15.55
CA THR A 262 20.30 -3.80 16.59
C THR A 262 19.89 -2.72 17.58
N SER A 263 19.16 -1.69 17.15
CA SER A 263 18.61 -0.69 18.06
C SER A 263 17.45 -1.24 18.89
N TRP A 264 16.73 -2.26 18.41
CA TRP A 264 15.70 -2.92 19.22
C TRP A 264 16.33 -3.73 20.36
N PHE A 265 17.46 -4.39 20.09
CA PHE A 265 18.25 -5.02 21.15
C PHE A 265 18.68 -4.03 22.24
N GLU A 266 19.21 -2.87 21.86
CA GLU A 266 19.56 -1.82 22.82
C GLU A 266 18.34 -1.24 23.54
N LEU A 267 17.22 -1.07 22.83
CA LEU A 267 15.97 -0.64 23.45
C LEU A 267 15.57 -1.61 24.57
N ASN A 268 15.59 -2.92 24.30
CA ASN A 268 15.28 -3.92 25.31
C ASN A 268 16.30 -3.92 26.46
N LYS A 269 17.58 -3.59 26.25
CA LYS A 269 18.52 -3.45 27.38
C LYS A 269 18.13 -2.33 28.33
N ASN A 270 17.65 -1.22 27.77
CA ASN A 270 17.52 0.05 28.49
C ASN A 270 16.10 0.35 28.97
N ASP A 271 15.08 -0.21 28.32
CA ASP A 271 13.67 0.04 28.61
C ASP A 271 12.93 -1.29 28.82
N PRO A 272 12.71 -1.71 30.08
CA PRO A 272 11.96 -2.93 30.40
C PRO A 272 10.53 -2.95 29.83
N SER A 273 9.93 -1.79 29.52
CA SER A 273 8.59 -1.76 28.93
C SER A 273 8.55 -2.30 27.50
N ALA A 274 9.70 -2.38 26.81
CA ALA A 274 9.82 -2.98 25.49
C ALA A 274 9.91 -4.52 25.51
N HIS A 275 10.21 -5.14 26.66
CA HIS A 275 10.44 -6.60 26.76
C HIS A 275 9.25 -7.46 26.33
N ASN A 276 8.04 -6.95 26.56
CA ASN A 276 6.80 -7.65 26.26
C ASN A 276 6.24 -7.32 24.86
N ILE A 277 7.00 -6.58 24.05
CA ILE A 277 6.58 -6.15 22.71
C ILE A 277 7.38 -6.93 21.68
N SER A 278 6.67 -7.63 20.78
CA SER A 278 7.30 -8.36 19.67
C SER A 278 8.04 -7.38 18.75
N TYR A 279 9.12 -7.82 18.10
CA TYR A 279 9.87 -6.96 17.19
C TYR A 279 8.98 -6.34 16.08
N SER A 280 8.03 -7.12 15.55
CA SER A 280 7.05 -6.66 14.56
C SER A 280 6.08 -5.59 15.08
N ASP A 281 5.84 -5.52 16.39
CA ASP A 281 4.91 -4.59 17.01
C ASP A 281 5.57 -3.35 17.61
N ILE A 282 6.90 -3.34 17.76
CA ILE A 282 7.65 -2.17 18.24
C ILE A 282 7.26 -0.87 17.55
N PRO A 283 7.06 -0.80 16.22
CA PRO A 283 6.66 0.44 15.55
C PRO A 283 5.34 1.06 16.03
N GLN A 284 4.47 0.27 16.65
CA GLN A 284 3.21 0.75 17.25
C GLN A 284 3.47 1.58 18.51
N TYR A 285 4.53 1.26 19.26
CA TYR A 285 4.84 1.88 20.56
C TYR A 285 6.05 2.80 20.50
N TYR A 286 6.94 2.60 19.53
CA TYR A 286 8.17 3.36 19.34
C TYR A 286 8.31 3.84 17.90
N MET A 287 8.97 4.97 17.72
CA MET A 287 9.34 5.54 16.43
C MET A 287 10.85 5.40 16.27
N PHE A 288 11.29 4.87 15.13
CA PHE A 288 12.72 4.80 14.82
C PHE A 288 13.21 6.17 14.33
N ASP A 289 14.08 6.79 15.11
CA ASP A 289 14.73 8.03 14.73
C ASP A 289 15.94 7.71 13.84
N LYS A 290 15.82 8.04 12.55
CA LYS A 290 16.88 7.77 11.56
C LYS A 290 18.17 8.57 11.79
N SER A 291 18.09 9.70 12.50
CA SER A 291 19.25 10.57 12.77
C SER A 291 20.13 9.96 13.86
N THR A 292 19.51 9.55 14.97
CA THR A 292 20.20 8.92 16.11
C THR A 292 20.31 7.40 15.98
N THR A 293 19.61 6.81 15.00
CA THR A 293 19.46 5.36 14.81
C THR A 293 18.94 4.64 16.04
N ASN A 294 18.02 5.26 16.79
CA ASN A 294 17.47 4.71 18.04
C ASN A 294 15.94 4.70 18.01
N TRP A 295 15.35 3.81 18.82
CA TRP A 295 13.91 3.80 19.06
C TRP A 295 13.53 4.80 20.15
N LYS A 296 12.57 5.68 19.86
CA LYS A 296 12.01 6.65 20.81
C LYS A 296 10.55 6.33 21.07
N LYS A 297 10.09 6.47 22.31
CA LYS A 297 8.70 6.19 22.67
C LYS A 297 7.75 7.06 21.85
N ARG A 298 6.76 6.43 21.22
CA ARG A 298 5.78 7.10 20.37
C ARG A 298 4.74 7.79 21.24
N GLN A 299 4.39 9.02 20.86
CA GLN A 299 3.41 9.82 21.59
C GLN A 299 1.98 9.64 21.05
N ARG A 300 1.80 9.46 19.74
CA ARG A 300 0.48 9.38 19.08
C ARG A 300 0.49 8.49 17.84
N GLY A 301 -0.69 8.00 17.46
CA GLY A 301 -0.94 7.33 16.18
C GLY A 301 -0.38 5.92 16.04
N GLY A 302 0.00 5.28 17.14
CA GLY A 302 0.59 3.93 17.15
C GLY A 302 -0.33 2.84 16.60
N GLN A 303 -1.64 2.99 16.81
CA GLN A 303 -2.66 2.08 16.34
C GLN A 303 -2.70 1.94 14.80
N ASN A 304 -2.24 2.97 14.08
CA ASN A 304 -2.21 3.00 12.62
C ASN A 304 -0.82 2.66 12.04
N VAL A 305 0.04 1.96 12.81
CA VAL A 305 1.39 1.60 12.38
C VAL A 305 1.57 0.08 12.38
N ILE A 306 2.32 -0.42 11.41
CA ILE A 306 2.63 -1.85 11.24
C ILE A 306 4.12 -2.02 11.02
N GLY A 307 4.79 -2.90 11.75
CA GLY A 307 6.13 -3.35 11.42
C GLY A 307 6.11 -4.42 10.34
N ARG A 308 6.89 -4.24 9.28
CA ARG A 308 7.07 -5.26 8.23
C ARG A 308 8.52 -5.76 8.22
N LEU A 309 8.69 -7.03 8.56
CA LEU A 309 9.91 -7.76 8.28
C LEU A 309 9.94 -8.13 6.78
N PRO A 310 11.08 -7.99 6.08
CA PRO A 310 11.22 -8.39 4.69
C PRO A 310 10.89 -9.87 4.50
N VAL A 311 10.45 -10.24 3.29
CA VAL A 311 10.36 -11.64 2.90
C VAL A 311 11.78 -12.17 2.74
N VAL A 312 12.10 -13.29 3.39
CA VAL A 312 13.39 -13.98 3.28
C VAL A 312 13.15 -15.31 2.60
N SER A 313 13.99 -15.68 1.64
CA SER A 313 13.91 -16.97 0.95
C SER A 313 14.28 -18.10 1.90
N ILE A 314 13.63 -19.25 1.80
CA ILE A 314 14.01 -20.45 2.58
C ILE A 314 15.43 -20.95 2.24
N LEU A 315 15.93 -20.60 1.04
CA LEU A 315 17.30 -20.89 0.61
C LEU A 315 18.33 -20.06 1.39
N ASP A 316 17.93 -18.91 1.94
CA ASP A 316 18.72 -18.13 2.89
C ASP A 316 18.41 -18.62 4.31
N THR A 317 18.81 -19.86 4.56
CA THR A 317 18.33 -20.73 5.63
C THR A 317 18.36 -20.06 7.01
N GLU A 318 19.53 -19.59 7.45
CA GLU A 318 19.68 -19.01 8.78
C GLU A 318 18.93 -17.69 8.95
N ARG A 319 18.92 -16.83 7.92
CA ARG A 319 18.19 -15.56 7.97
C ARG A 319 16.67 -15.79 7.94
N TYR A 320 16.21 -16.83 7.24
CA TYR A 320 14.82 -17.26 7.23
C TYR A 320 14.36 -17.69 8.62
N TYR A 321 15.15 -18.52 9.32
CA TYR A 321 14.84 -18.97 10.67
C TYR A 321 14.96 -17.85 11.70
N LEU A 322 15.96 -16.97 11.58
CA LEU A 322 16.03 -15.74 12.38
C LEU A 322 14.74 -14.91 12.23
N ARG A 323 14.25 -14.71 11.00
CA ARG A 323 12.99 -14.00 10.75
C ARG A 323 11.81 -14.66 11.46
N MET A 324 11.74 -15.99 11.46
CA MET A 324 10.67 -16.72 12.18
C MET A 324 10.72 -16.46 13.68
N LEU A 325 11.91 -16.53 14.29
CA LEU A 325 12.10 -16.25 15.70
C LEU A 325 11.75 -14.80 16.05
N LEU A 326 12.14 -13.83 15.22
CA LEU A 326 11.82 -12.41 15.42
C LEU A 326 10.31 -12.10 15.37
N LEU A 327 9.50 -12.96 14.74
CA LEU A 327 8.04 -12.85 14.75
C LEU A 327 7.39 -13.40 16.02
N ARG A 328 8.14 -14.15 16.85
CA ARG A 328 7.60 -14.88 18.00
C ARG A 328 8.21 -14.45 19.33
N LYS A 329 9.53 -14.23 19.36
CA LYS A 329 10.26 -13.77 20.54
C LYS A 329 10.10 -12.27 20.72
N SER A 330 9.87 -11.86 21.97
CA SER A 330 9.95 -10.47 22.43
C SER A 330 11.16 -10.30 23.37
N GLY A 331 11.55 -9.05 23.62
CA GLY A 331 12.54 -8.72 24.66
C GLY A 331 13.98 -9.16 24.44
N ALA A 332 14.33 -9.75 23.29
CA ALA A 332 15.71 -10.16 23.02
C ALA A 332 16.65 -8.94 23.04
N ILE A 333 17.81 -9.06 23.71
CA ILE A 333 18.80 -7.99 23.81
C ILE A 333 20.05 -8.24 22.96
N SER A 334 20.09 -9.35 22.23
CA SER A 334 21.19 -9.74 21.36
C SER A 334 20.77 -10.83 20.37
N PHE A 335 21.64 -11.16 19.42
CA PHE A 335 21.46 -12.36 18.59
C PHE A 335 21.59 -13.66 19.40
N ASP A 336 22.46 -13.68 20.42
CA ASP A 336 22.63 -14.84 21.30
C ASP A 336 21.37 -15.11 22.15
N ASP A 337 20.67 -14.07 22.56
CA ASP A 337 19.37 -14.20 23.24
C ASP A 337 18.31 -14.83 22.32
N ILE A 338 18.35 -14.51 21.03
CA ILE A 338 17.46 -15.12 20.05
C ILE A 338 17.80 -16.62 19.91
N LEU A 339 19.09 -16.98 19.90
CA LEU A 339 19.56 -18.37 19.86
C LEU A 339 19.31 -19.15 21.16
N THR A 340 19.06 -18.47 22.27
CA THR A 340 18.89 -19.11 23.59
C THR A 340 17.44 -19.50 23.83
N ILE A 341 17.16 -20.80 23.94
CA ILE A 341 15.82 -21.37 24.17
C ILE A 341 15.87 -22.16 25.49
N ASN A 342 14.94 -21.88 26.42
CA ASN A 342 14.91 -22.52 27.74
C ASN A 342 16.25 -22.47 28.51
N GLY A 343 17.03 -21.40 28.34
CA GLY A 343 18.34 -21.23 28.97
C GLY A 343 19.51 -21.90 28.24
N LEU A 344 19.26 -22.66 27.17
CA LEU A 344 20.30 -23.31 26.36
C LEU A 344 20.53 -22.55 25.06
N ARG A 345 21.79 -22.19 24.80
CA ARG A 345 22.19 -21.50 23.56
C ARG A 345 22.33 -22.50 22.42
N CYS A 346 21.49 -22.36 21.40
CA CYS A 346 21.58 -23.13 20.16
C CYS A 346 22.77 -22.68 19.31
N ILE A 347 23.21 -23.53 18.38
CA ILE A 347 24.30 -23.22 17.45
C ILE A 347 23.76 -22.39 16.27
N THR A 348 22.57 -22.73 15.78
CA THR A 348 21.94 -22.13 14.60
C THR A 348 20.54 -21.60 14.91
N PHE A 349 20.06 -20.64 14.11
CA PHE A 349 18.68 -20.16 14.20
C PHE A 349 17.69 -21.25 13.78
N GLN A 350 18.09 -22.15 12.87
CA GLN A 350 17.29 -23.34 12.56
C GLN A 350 17.05 -24.21 13.79
N GLN A 351 18.12 -24.55 14.52
CA GLN A 351 18.02 -25.35 15.74
C GLN A 351 17.17 -24.62 16.79
N ALA A 352 17.39 -23.31 16.97
CA ALA A 352 16.56 -22.51 17.87
C ALA A 352 15.07 -22.53 17.48
N CYS A 353 14.72 -22.58 16.19
CA CYS A 353 13.34 -22.77 15.75
C CYS A 353 12.79 -24.16 16.12
N GLN A 354 13.60 -25.22 16.01
CA GLN A 354 13.21 -26.59 16.39
C GLN A 354 12.92 -26.66 17.89
N GLU A 355 13.85 -26.19 18.72
CA GLU A 355 13.71 -26.16 20.19
C GLU A 355 12.55 -25.27 20.65
N TYR A 356 12.23 -24.22 19.90
CA TYR A 356 11.08 -23.36 20.17
C TYR A 356 9.73 -23.94 19.68
N GLY A 357 9.75 -25.05 18.93
CA GLY A 357 8.54 -25.70 18.40
C GLY A 357 7.93 -25.00 17.17
N LEU A 358 8.75 -24.37 16.32
CA LEU A 358 8.29 -23.71 15.09
C LEU A 358 8.45 -24.56 13.82
N LEU A 359 9.08 -25.74 13.91
CA LEU A 359 9.37 -26.63 12.79
C LEU A 359 8.77 -28.01 12.96
#